data_AF-A0A662G8V3-F1
#
_entry.id   AF-A0A662G8V3-F1
#
_cell.length_a   1.000
_cell.length_b   1.000
_cell.length_c   1.000
_cell.angle_alpha   90.00
_cell.angle_beta   90.00
_cell.angle_gamma   90.00
#
_symmetry.space_group_name_H-M   'P 1'
#
loop_
_entity.id
_entity.type
_entity.pdbx_description
1 polymer ?
#
loop_
_entity_poly.entity_id
_entity_poly.type
_entity_poly.pdbx_seq_one_letter_code
_entity_poly.pdbx_strand_id
1 'polypeptide(L)'
;MGGLVVAALLLGIITGNDLVTELSLVLLGLLCTPAAVILLTELAYGIPVPTLRKRGEVLELSTPFGSRRVVALEIRDVRHGVMDLTPIRHYGVCKAFLEGLLVEPDASYTLVYEKLKSGFKAILLVVPKRDVSERRLVSIALNIIKQLRPLGIEARVMTTPPTIPFHAGASGYRLILLLILLLMGVLAIGRGAYSIGFLAVLYSSASLTASYIIRGYARRVDGEMYVLKGNESMYTEPSYEELYSRARWLFELVNSLSSFTMIMRFEKAPAYVGVTLERRAFSLYERATAFDKLSLMVRADRILKAVERHFHRRESLLLFSMLLIAPKREALALRSALDVAGLRMGRCLLRAPAVWSVLGLP
;
A
#
# COMPACT_ATOMS: atom_id res chain seq x y z
N MET A 1 -8.85 -13.87 20.47
CA MET A 1 -9.86 -12.90 20.96
C MET A 1 -11.16 -13.03 20.16
N GLY A 2 -11.22 -12.64 18.87
CA GLY A 2 -12.47 -12.70 18.09
C GLY A 2 -13.17 -14.06 18.02
N GLY A 3 -12.42 -15.17 17.88
CA GLY A 3 -13.00 -16.51 17.87
C GLY A 3 -13.70 -16.91 19.17
N LEU A 4 -13.23 -16.42 20.32
CA LEU A 4 -13.86 -16.69 21.63
C LEU A 4 -15.15 -15.89 21.81
N VAL A 5 -15.18 -14.65 21.32
CA VAL A 5 -16.38 -13.80 21.37
C VAL A 5 -17.49 -14.35 20.46
N VAL A 6 -17.13 -14.85 19.27
CA VAL A 6 -18.07 -15.51 18.36
C VAL A 6 -18.60 -16.83 18.95
N ALA A 7 -17.73 -17.62 19.59
CA ALA A 7 -18.17 -18.84 20.28
C ALA A 7 -19.13 -18.54 21.43
N ALA A 8 -18.86 -17.51 22.23
CA ALA A 8 -19.75 -17.06 23.31
C ALA A 8 -21.09 -16.54 22.79
N LEU A 9 -21.10 -15.85 21.64
CA LEU A 9 -22.32 -15.38 20.99
C LEU A 9 -23.19 -16.54 20.51
N LEU A 10 -22.60 -17.53 19.84
CA LEU A 10 -23.31 -18.74 19.41
C LEU A 10 -23.86 -19.51 20.61
N LEU A 11 -23.09 -19.62 21.69
CA LEU A 11 -23.50 -20.32 22.91
C LEU A 11 -24.64 -19.57 23.63
N GLY A 12 -24.60 -18.24 23.67
CA GLY A 12 -25.71 -17.41 24.17
C GLY A 12 -26.99 -17.59 23.36
N ILE A 13 -26.90 -17.64 22.03
CA ILE A 13 -28.07 -17.85 21.15
C ILE A 13 -28.66 -19.26 21.35
N ILE A 14 -27.80 -20.29 21.43
CA ILE A 14 -28.24 -21.68 21.62
C ILE A 14 -28.86 -21.89 23.00
N THR A 15 -28.37 -21.18 24.03
CA THR A 15 -28.88 -21.31 25.41
C THR A 15 -30.03 -20.36 25.73
N GLY A 16 -30.41 -19.48 24.80
CA GLY A 16 -31.46 -18.47 25.03
C GLY A 16 -31.09 -17.44 26.12
N ASN A 17 -29.80 -17.22 26.36
CA ASN A 17 -29.34 -16.32 27.41
C ASN A 17 -29.11 -14.92 26.84
N ASP A 18 -30.13 -14.06 26.97
CA ASP A 18 -30.14 -12.70 26.43
C ASP A 18 -28.94 -11.87 26.89
N LEU A 19 -28.52 -11.99 28.16
CA LEU A 19 -27.35 -11.26 28.70
C LEU A 19 -26.05 -11.66 28.01
N VAL A 20 -25.83 -12.96 27.79
CA VAL A 20 -24.63 -13.46 27.11
C VAL A 20 -24.64 -13.05 25.64
N THR A 21 -25.81 -13.06 24.99
CA THR A 21 -25.93 -12.59 23.60
C THR A 21 -25.68 -11.08 23.48
N GLU A 22 -26.25 -10.25 24.35
CA GLU A 22 -26.05 -8.80 24.36
C GLU A 22 -24.58 -8.43 24.62
N LEU A 23 -23.95 -9.03 25.64
CA LEU A 23 -22.55 -8.77 25.97
C LEU A 23 -21.61 -9.21 24.84
N SER A 24 -21.86 -10.38 24.24
CA SER A 24 -21.05 -10.87 23.14
C SER A 24 -21.22 -10.04 21.86
N LEU A 25 -22.43 -9.53 21.58
CA LEU A 25 -22.69 -8.58 20.49
C LEU A 25 -21.92 -7.28 20.69
N VAL A 26 -21.95 -6.72 21.90
CA VAL A 26 -21.21 -5.49 22.23
C VAL A 26 -19.71 -5.71 22.10
N LEU A 27 -19.18 -6.82 22.62
CA LEU A 27 -17.74 -7.15 22.51
C LEU A 27 -17.31 -7.38 21.06
N LEU A 28 -18.12 -8.06 20.26
CA LEU A 28 -17.86 -8.27 18.84
C LEU A 28 -17.89 -6.93 18.08
N GLY A 29 -18.88 -6.10 18.38
CA GLY A 29 -19.00 -4.76 17.84
C GLY A 29 -17.79 -3.88 18.20
N LEU A 30 -17.32 -3.94 19.44
CA LEU A 30 -16.11 -3.25 19.90
C LEU A 30 -14.86 -3.72 19.15
N LEU A 31 -14.69 -5.02 18.93
CA LEU A 31 -13.58 -5.57 18.14
C LEU A 31 -13.61 -5.08 16.68
N CYS A 32 -14.79 -4.89 16.10
CA CYS A 32 -14.96 -4.41 14.73
C CYS A 32 -14.95 -2.87 14.60
N THR A 33 -14.97 -2.12 15.72
CA THR A 33 -15.00 -0.65 15.73
C THR A 33 -14.02 0.02 14.76
N PRO A 34 -12.71 -0.29 14.74
CA PRO A 34 -11.78 0.49 13.90
C PRO A 34 -12.09 0.32 12.41
N ALA A 35 -12.35 -0.91 11.97
CA ALA A 35 -12.66 -1.20 10.57
C ALA A 35 -14.01 -0.59 10.15
N ALA A 36 -15.03 -0.69 11.02
CA ALA A 36 -16.35 -0.13 10.75
C ALA A 36 -16.31 1.40 10.68
N VAL A 37 -15.61 2.07 11.59
CA VAL A 37 -15.44 3.53 11.59
C VAL A 37 -14.68 4.00 10.36
N ILE A 38 -13.59 3.32 9.96
CA ILE A 38 -12.86 3.64 8.74
C ILE A 38 -13.76 3.47 7.50
N LEU A 39 -14.54 2.38 7.44
CA LEU A 39 -15.45 2.16 6.31
C LEU A 39 -16.53 3.25 6.23
N LEU A 40 -17.16 3.59 7.36
CA LEU A 40 -18.20 4.61 7.42
C LEU A 40 -17.65 6.01 7.06
N THR A 41 -16.44 6.35 7.53
CA THR A 41 -15.78 7.61 7.19
C THR A 41 -15.41 7.68 5.71
N GLU A 42 -14.87 6.59 5.13
CA GLU A 42 -14.56 6.51 3.70
C GLU A 42 -15.81 6.66 2.83
N LEU A 43 -16.91 5.99 3.23
CA LEU A 43 -18.19 6.07 2.51
C LEU A 43 -18.80 7.47 2.59
N ALA A 44 -18.78 8.08 3.78
CA ALA A 44 -19.42 9.36 4.04
C ALA A 44 -18.61 10.54 3.49
N TYR A 45 -17.32 10.59 3.78
CA TYR A 45 -16.49 11.77 3.57
C TYR A 45 -15.41 11.55 2.53
N GLY A 46 -14.85 10.35 2.44
CA GLY A 46 -13.82 9.96 1.50
C GLY A 46 -12.57 9.44 2.18
N ILE A 47 -11.54 9.16 1.38
CA ILE A 47 -10.29 8.56 1.85
C ILE A 47 -9.36 9.70 2.28
N PRO A 48 -8.80 9.68 3.49
CA PRO A 48 -7.78 10.64 3.85
C PRO A 48 -6.51 10.38 3.03
N VAL A 49 -6.06 11.39 2.29
CA VAL A 49 -4.86 11.33 1.43
C VAL A 49 -3.96 12.51 1.80
N PRO A 50 -2.64 12.31 1.89
CA PRO A 50 -1.72 13.41 2.13
C PRO A 50 -1.86 14.48 1.05
N THR A 51 -1.82 15.74 1.47
CA THR A 51 -1.78 16.87 0.53
C THR A 51 -0.36 17.39 0.40
N LEU A 52 0.11 17.54 -0.83
CA LEU A 52 1.40 18.15 -1.12
C LEU A 52 1.20 19.66 -1.30
N ARG A 53 1.94 20.45 -0.51
CA ARG A 53 1.96 21.91 -0.60
C ARG A 53 3.37 22.36 -0.93
N LYS A 54 3.50 23.43 -1.72
CA LYS A 54 4.81 24.02 -2.00
C LYS A 54 5.30 24.81 -0.79
N ARG A 55 6.53 24.57 -0.34
CA ARG A 55 7.19 25.36 0.72
C ARG A 55 8.65 25.62 0.35
N GLY A 56 8.89 26.79 -0.25
CA GLY A 56 10.20 27.15 -0.79
C GLY A 56 10.55 26.28 -2.01
N GLU A 57 11.75 25.67 -1.98
CA GLU A 57 12.27 24.78 -3.01
C GLU A 57 11.86 23.30 -2.82
N VAL A 58 11.23 22.99 -1.69
CA VAL A 58 10.85 21.63 -1.29
C VAL A 58 9.32 21.54 -1.17
N LEU A 59 8.77 20.33 -1.22
CA LEU A 59 7.35 20.09 -1.00
C LEU A 59 7.11 19.71 0.46
N GLU A 60 5.96 20.10 1.00
CA GLU A 60 5.48 19.69 2.31
C GLU A 60 4.34 18.70 2.13
N LEU A 61 4.60 17.46 2.54
CA LEU A 61 3.61 16.39 2.65
C LEU A 61 2.85 16.62 3.96
N SER A 62 1.62 17.11 3.87
CA SER A 62 0.75 17.38 5.01
C SER A 62 -0.29 16.28 5.17
N THR A 63 -0.46 15.83 6.41
CA THR A 63 -1.42 14.81 6.83
C THR A 63 -2.27 15.34 7.98
N PRO A 64 -3.38 14.67 8.34
CA PRO A 64 -4.14 15.02 9.54
C PRO A 64 -3.32 14.99 10.83
N PHE A 65 -2.19 14.28 10.85
CA PHE A 65 -1.39 14.02 12.06
C PHE A 65 -0.04 14.74 12.09
N GLY A 66 0.29 15.50 11.05
CA GLY A 66 1.56 16.21 10.96
C GLY A 66 1.99 16.47 9.53
N SER A 67 3.13 17.16 9.37
CA SER A 67 3.71 17.45 8.07
C SER A 67 5.17 17.06 8.00
N ARG A 68 5.63 16.71 6.80
CA ARG A 68 7.02 16.34 6.50
C ARG A 68 7.50 17.01 5.23
N ARG A 69 8.78 17.37 5.18
CA ARG A 69 9.42 17.90 3.98
C ARG A 69 9.82 16.75 3.06
N VAL A 70 9.48 16.86 1.78
CA VAL A 70 9.67 15.83 0.76
C VAL A 70 10.13 16.45 -0.54
N VAL A 71 10.90 15.70 -1.33
CA VAL A 71 11.27 16.12 -2.69
C VAL A 71 10.61 15.22 -3.70
N ALA A 72 10.09 15.82 -4.77
CA ALA A 72 9.53 15.11 -5.91
C ALA A 72 10.46 15.24 -7.12
N LEU A 73 10.72 14.13 -7.80
CA LEU A 73 11.43 14.07 -9.07
C LEU A 73 10.46 13.59 -10.16
N GLU A 74 10.38 14.31 -11.27
CA GLU A 74 9.68 13.88 -12.48
C GLU A 74 10.67 13.15 -13.38
N ILE A 75 10.37 11.89 -13.73
CA ILE A 75 11.11 11.12 -14.74
C ILE A 75 10.49 11.46 -16.10
N ARG A 76 11.27 12.07 -16.98
CA ARG A 76 10.79 12.61 -18.27
C ARG A 76 11.05 11.67 -19.42
N ASP A 77 12.26 11.16 -19.50
CA ASP A 77 12.69 10.33 -20.62
C ASP A 77 13.54 9.16 -20.12
N VAL A 78 13.41 8.04 -20.82
CA VAL A 78 14.15 6.80 -20.61
C VAL A 78 14.65 6.33 -21.97
N ARG A 79 15.94 6.52 -22.22
CA ARG A 79 16.58 6.27 -23.51
C ARG A 79 16.51 4.82 -23.98
N HIS A 80 16.47 3.87 -23.05
CA HIS A 80 16.50 2.43 -23.33
C HIS A 80 15.28 1.74 -22.73
N GLY A 81 14.38 1.27 -23.60
CA GLY A 81 13.25 0.43 -23.20
C GLY A 81 13.66 -1.03 -23.01
N VAL A 82 12.71 -1.85 -22.57
CA VAL A 82 12.92 -3.31 -22.42
C VAL A 82 13.28 -3.94 -23.77
N MET A 83 12.74 -3.42 -24.87
CA MET A 83 12.94 -3.96 -26.22
C MET A 83 14.33 -3.69 -26.79
N ASP A 84 15.06 -2.71 -26.25
CA ASP A 84 16.36 -2.25 -26.78
C ASP A 84 17.55 -2.99 -26.17
N LEU A 85 17.31 -3.80 -25.13
CA LEU A 85 18.33 -4.41 -24.31
C LEU A 85 18.32 -5.94 -24.40
N THR A 86 19.50 -6.56 -24.32
CA THR A 86 19.62 -8.02 -24.14
C THR A 86 19.17 -8.41 -22.73
N PRO A 87 18.75 -9.67 -22.48
CA PRO A 87 18.24 -10.10 -21.17
C PRO A 87 19.16 -9.77 -19.99
N ILE A 88 20.47 -10.02 -20.14
CA ILE A 88 21.48 -9.72 -19.12
C ILE A 88 21.62 -8.22 -18.89
N ARG A 89 21.67 -7.42 -19.97
CA ARG A 89 21.77 -5.96 -19.87
C ARG A 89 20.52 -5.35 -19.23
N HIS A 90 19.34 -5.84 -19.60
CA HIS A 90 18.08 -5.41 -19.01
C HIS A 90 18.08 -5.64 -17.50
N TYR A 91 18.45 -6.84 -17.03
CA TYR A 91 18.59 -7.12 -15.60
C TYR A 91 19.59 -6.17 -14.92
N GLY A 92 20.76 -5.96 -15.53
CA GLY A 92 21.78 -5.05 -15.01
C GLY A 92 21.27 -3.60 -14.87
N VAL A 93 20.55 -3.09 -15.87
CA VAL A 93 19.96 -1.74 -15.83
C VAL A 93 18.86 -1.65 -14.77
N CYS A 94 17.96 -2.63 -14.66
CA CYS A 94 16.92 -2.64 -13.62
C CYS A 94 17.52 -2.67 -12.21
N LYS A 95 18.57 -3.48 -12.00
CA LYS A 95 19.28 -3.54 -10.73
C LYS A 95 19.94 -2.21 -10.40
N ALA A 96 20.70 -1.65 -11.35
CA ALA A 96 21.35 -0.35 -11.18
C ALA A 96 20.35 0.80 -10.98
N PHE A 97 19.18 0.73 -11.61
CA PHE A 97 18.09 1.68 -11.39
C PHE A 97 17.59 1.62 -9.95
N LEU A 98 17.23 0.44 -9.45
CA LEU A 98 16.75 0.30 -8.07
C LEU A 98 17.82 0.72 -7.04
N GLU A 99 19.07 0.31 -7.23
CA GLU A 99 20.18 0.71 -6.37
C GLU A 99 20.45 2.22 -6.47
N GLY A 100 20.31 2.81 -7.65
CA GLY A 100 20.49 4.23 -7.92
C GLY A 100 19.38 5.12 -7.35
N LEU A 101 18.20 4.56 -7.11
CA LEU A 101 17.13 5.26 -6.38
C LEU A 101 17.37 5.25 -4.86
N LEU A 102 17.91 4.14 -4.34
CA LEU A 102 18.06 3.86 -2.91
C LEU A 102 19.36 4.44 -2.31
N VAL A 103 19.65 5.70 -2.61
CA VAL A 103 20.90 6.37 -2.19
C VAL A 103 20.97 6.57 -0.68
N GLU A 104 19.85 6.93 -0.06
CA GLU A 104 19.76 7.24 1.37
C GLU A 104 18.99 6.13 2.11
N PRO A 105 19.60 5.41 3.06
CA PRO A 105 18.95 4.30 3.78
C PRO A 105 17.82 4.77 4.73
N ASP A 106 17.85 6.04 5.13
CA ASP A 106 16.89 6.67 6.02
C ASP A 106 15.73 7.38 5.28
N ALA A 107 15.60 7.14 3.98
CA ALA A 107 14.48 7.62 3.17
C ALA A 107 13.60 6.46 2.70
N SER A 108 12.30 6.77 2.55
CA SER A 108 11.35 5.92 1.84
C SER A 108 11.05 6.54 0.49
N TYR A 109 10.97 5.70 -0.53
CA TYR A 109 10.85 6.13 -1.91
C TYR A 109 9.52 5.64 -2.46
N THR A 110 8.72 6.55 -3.01
CA THR A 110 7.41 6.24 -3.57
C THR A 110 7.38 6.65 -5.03
N LEU A 111 7.35 5.68 -5.94
CA LEU A 111 7.19 5.89 -7.37
C LEU A 111 5.71 5.84 -7.73
N VAL A 112 5.18 6.97 -8.19
CA VAL A 112 3.85 7.12 -8.77
C VAL A 112 3.98 7.05 -10.28
N TYR A 113 3.48 5.98 -10.89
CA TYR A 113 3.38 5.81 -12.33
C TYR A 113 1.93 6.01 -12.75
N GLU A 114 1.66 7.05 -13.53
CA GLU A 114 0.34 7.38 -14.03
C GLU A 114 0.34 7.26 -15.56
N LYS A 115 -0.50 6.37 -16.09
CA LYS A 115 -0.80 6.27 -17.51
C LYS A 115 -2.13 6.97 -17.77
N LEU A 116 -2.12 7.90 -18.71
CA LEU A 116 -3.30 8.57 -19.27
C LEU A 116 -3.37 8.28 -20.77
N LYS A 117 -4.51 8.52 -21.40
CA LYS A 117 -4.67 8.31 -22.85
C LYS A 117 -3.66 9.11 -23.68
N SER A 118 -3.25 10.28 -23.19
CA SER A 118 -2.33 11.20 -23.88
C SER A 118 -0.86 10.96 -23.56
N GLY A 119 -0.50 10.01 -22.68
CA GLY A 119 0.89 9.76 -22.31
C GLY A 119 1.06 9.07 -20.96
N PHE A 120 2.29 9.03 -20.47
CA PHE A 120 2.60 8.54 -19.13
C PHE A 120 3.33 9.62 -18.34
N LYS A 121 3.23 9.53 -17.02
CA LYS A 121 3.95 10.38 -16.09
C LYS A 121 4.49 9.52 -14.95
N ALA A 122 5.78 9.64 -14.66
CA ALA A 122 6.42 8.93 -13.56
C ALA A 122 7.02 9.94 -12.58
N ILE A 123 6.62 9.84 -11.32
CA ILE A 123 6.99 10.77 -10.26
C ILE A 123 7.58 9.98 -9.11
N LEU A 124 8.81 10.29 -8.72
CA LEU A 124 9.44 9.73 -7.54
C LEU A 124 9.35 10.72 -6.38
N LEU A 125 8.66 10.32 -5.32
CA LEU A 125 8.62 11.04 -4.04
C LEU A 125 9.67 10.45 -3.10
N VAL A 126 10.54 11.31 -2.58
CA VAL A 126 11.54 10.98 -1.56
C VAL A 126 11.05 11.52 -0.22
N VAL A 127 10.69 10.60 0.69
CA VAL A 127 10.13 10.92 2.01
C VAL A 127 11.12 10.48 3.09
N PRO A 128 11.80 11.41 3.77
CA PRO A 128 12.75 11.06 4.82
C PRO A 128 12.01 10.51 6.06
N LYS A 129 12.62 9.56 6.78
CA LYS A 129 12.07 9.01 8.03
C LYS A 129 12.16 9.98 9.20
N ARG A 130 13.17 10.86 9.17
CA ARG A 130 13.42 11.91 10.16
C ARG A 130 13.33 13.27 9.48
N ASP A 131 13.14 14.33 10.26
CA ASP A 131 13.20 15.66 9.69
C ASP A 131 14.62 15.98 9.21
N VAL A 132 14.70 16.37 7.94
CA VAL A 132 15.95 16.66 7.25
C VAL A 132 15.89 18.09 6.72
N SER A 133 17.04 18.78 6.75
CA SER A 133 17.15 20.13 6.20
C SER A 133 16.87 20.15 4.70
N GLU A 134 16.33 21.28 4.20
CA GLU A 134 16.01 21.44 2.77
C GLU A 134 17.23 21.21 1.88
N ARG A 135 18.40 21.74 2.27
CA ARG A 135 19.65 21.56 1.54
C ARG A 135 20.04 20.09 1.38
N ARG A 136 19.85 19.26 2.42
CA ARG A 136 20.16 17.83 2.37
C ARG A 136 19.13 17.05 1.54
N LEU A 137 17.85 17.45 1.57
CA LEU A 137 16.84 16.85 0.69
C LEU A 137 17.11 17.14 -0.79
N VAL A 138 17.48 18.38 -1.12
CA VAL A 138 17.86 18.77 -2.47
C VAL A 138 19.13 18.04 -2.91
N SER A 139 20.14 17.89 -2.04
CA SER A 139 21.36 17.15 -2.39
C SER A 139 21.09 15.66 -2.64
N ILE A 140 20.20 15.02 -1.87
CA ILE A 140 19.76 13.64 -2.12
C ILE A 140 19.12 13.55 -3.51
N ALA A 141 18.21 14.46 -3.84
CA ALA A 141 17.53 14.49 -5.14
C ALA A 141 18.51 14.68 -6.30
N LEU A 142 19.48 15.58 -6.17
CA LEU A 142 20.54 15.79 -7.16
C LEU A 142 21.45 14.57 -7.30
N ASN A 143 21.75 13.86 -6.21
CA ASN A 143 22.54 12.63 -6.24
C ASN A 143 21.79 11.51 -6.99
N ILE A 144 20.48 11.36 -6.77
CA ILE A 144 19.65 10.42 -7.53
C ILE A 144 19.70 10.76 -9.01
N ILE A 145 19.51 12.04 -9.40
CA ILE A 145 19.60 12.47 -10.80
C ILE A 145 20.97 12.13 -11.42
N LYS A 146 22.06 12.36 -10.68
CA LYS A 146 23.42 12.01 -11.13
C LYS A 146 23.60 10.50 -11.36
N GLN A 147 22.98 9.66 -10.55
CA GLN A 147 23.05 8.20 -10.69
C GLN A 147 22.13 7.66 -11.80
N LEU A 148 21.02 8.33 -12.08
CA LEU A 148 20.09 7.96 -13.15
C LEU A 148 20.61 8.35 -14.54
N ARG A 149 21.38 9.43 -14.67
CA ARG A 149 21.88 9.92 -15.96
C ARG A 149 22.72 8.91 -16.75
N PRO A 150 23.68 8.16 -16.16
CA PRO A 150 24.42 7.09 -16.85
C PRO A 150 23.52 5.97 -17.40
N LEU A 151 22.34 5.76 -16.80
CA LEU A 151 21.36 4.77 -17.25
C LEU A 151 20.50 5.30 -18.41
N GLY A 152 20.73 6.53 -18.87
CA GLY A 152 19.92 7.18 -19.89
C GLY A 152 18.54 7.61 -19.39
N ILE A 153 18.39 7.81 -18.07
CA ILE A 153 17.14 8.25 -17.45
C ILE A 153 17.25 9.72 -17.08
N GLU A 154 16.42 10.56 -17.70
CA GLU A 154 16.35 11.98 -17.40
C GLU A 154 15.30 12.27 -16.34
N ALA A 155 15.75 12.84 -15.22
CA ALA A 155 14.88 13.23 -14.12
C ALA A 155 15.09 14.71 -13.74
N ARG A 156 14.01 15.39 -13.36
CA ARG A 156 14.01 16.80 -12.95
C ARG A 156 13.34 16.98 -11.61
N VAL A 157 13.90 17.84 -10.75
CA VAL A 157 13.25 18.25 -9.50
C VAL A 157 11.98 19.02 -9.81
N MET A 158 10.86 18.57 -9.24
CA MET A 158 9.58 19.26 -9.33
C MET A 158 9.49 20.34 -8.25
N THR A 159 9.13 21.55 -8.67
CA THR A 159 8.82 22.67 -7.76
C THR A 159 7.32 22.84 -7.55
N THR A 160 6.51 22.24 -8.42
CA THR A 160 5.06 22.21 -8.32
C THR A 160 4.59 20.89 -7.71
N PRO A 161 3.58 20.91 -6.83
CA PRO A 161 3.06 19.69 -6.25
C PRO A 161 2.48 18.80 -7.35
N PRO A 162 2.82 17.50 -7.39
CA PRO A 162 2.29 16.59 -8.38
C PRO A 162 0.78 16.41 -8.17
N THR A 163 0.05 16.36 -9.28
CA THR A 163 -1.35 15.90 -9.28
C THR A 163 -1.33 14.41 -8.94
N ILE A 164 -1.77 14.07 -7.74
CA ILE A 164 -2.02 12.68 -7.36
C ILE A 164 -3.45 12.36 -7.85
N PRO A 165 -3.76 11.13 -8.32
CA PRO A 165 -5.08 10.74 -8.87
C PRO A 165 -6.20 10.66 -7.81
N PHE A 166 -6.34 11.72 -7.02
CA PHE A 166 -7.23 11.82 -5.89
C PHE A 166 -8.03 13.11 -6.04
N HIS A 167 -9.32 12.99 -6.33
CA HIS A 167 -10.21 14.13 -6.54
C HIS A 167 -10.68 14.70 -5.20
N ALA A 168 -10.98 16.00 -5.13
CA ALA A 168 -11.52 16.61 -3.91
C ALA A 168 -12.81 15.91 -3.48
N GLY A 169 -12.84 15.38 -2.25
CA GLY A 169 -14.02 14.74 -1.70
C GLY A 169 -14.93 15.78 -1.06
N ALA A 170 -16.07 16.08 -1.66
CA ALA A 170 -17.12 16.79 -0.94
C ALA A 170 -18.49 16.34 -1.43
N SER A 171 -19.23 15.62 -0.59
CA SER A 171 -20.67 15.58 -0.74
C SER A 171 -21.35 15.55 0.63
N GLY A 172 -21.79 16.73 1.08
CA GLY A 172 -22.41 16.92 2.40
C GLY A 172 -23.61 16.01 2.68
N TYR A 173 -24.30 15.52 1.63
CA TYR A 173 -25.45 14.63 1.76
C TYR A 173 -25.16 13.32 2.50
N ARG A 174 -23.91 12.81 2.46
CA ARG A 174 -23.56 11.55 3.14
C ARG A 174 -23.22 11.73 4.62
N LEU A 175 -22.83 12.93 5.04
CA LEU A 175 -22.72 13.26 6.47
C LEU A 175 -24.08 13.27 7.13
N ILE A 176 -25.11 13.71 6.40
CA ILE A 176 -26.51 13.64 6.87
C ILE A 176 -26.91 12.20 7.15
N LEU A 177 -26.46 11.23 6.34
CA LEU A 177 -26.72 9.81 6.59
C LEU A 177 -26.09 9.31 7.90
N LEU A 178 -24.90 9.78 8.27
CA LEU A 178 -24.30 9.47 9.57
C LEU A 178 -25.09 10.09 10.74
N LEU A 179 -25.61 11.31 10.57
CA LEU A 179 -26.48 11.96 11.56
C LEU A 179 -27.81 11.23 11.73
N ILE A 180 -28.40 10.74 10.64
CA ILE A 180 -29.60 9.89 10.68
C ILE A 180 -29.29 8.58 11.41
N LEU A 181 -28.15 7.94 11.12
CA LEU A 181 -27.73 6.71 11.82
C LEU A 181 -27.56 6.94 13.33
N LEU A 182 -26.96 8.07 13.71
CA LEU A 182 -26.83 8.49 15.11
C LEU A 182 -28.22 8.64 15.77
N LEU A 183 -29.13 9.36 15.12
CA LEU A 183 -30.49 9.56 15.62
C LEU A 183 -31.26 8.24 15.77
N MET A 184 -31.16 7.35 14.78
CA MET A 184 -31.76 6.02 14.83
C MET A 184 -31.18 5.18 15.96
N GLY A 185 -29.87 5.28 16.22
CA GLY A 185 -29.22 4.63 17.36
C GLY A 185 -29.78 5.11 18.70
N VAL A 186 -29.93 6.42 18.88
CA VAL A 186 -30.54 7.00 20.11
C VAL A 186 -31.98 6.54 20.29
N LEU A 187 -32.78 6.55 19.22
CA LEU A 187 -34.17 6.07 19.25
C LEU A 187 -34.27 4.57 19.57
N ALA A 188 -33.33 3.76 19.08
CA ALA A 188 -33.28 2.32 19.37
C ALA A 188 -32.98 2.04 20.84
N ILE A 189 -32.08 2.80 21.46
CA ILE A 189 -31.82 2.75 22.92
C ILE A 189 -33.10 3.08 23.69
N GLY A 190 -33.81 4.13 23.29
CA GLY A 190 -35.08 4.53 23.91
C GLY A 190 -36.21 3.49 23.79
N ARG A 191 -36.11 2.56 22.84
CA ARG A 191 -37.06 1.44 22.64
C ARG A 191 -36.59 0.11 23.22
N GLY A 192 -35.49 0.08 23.96
CA GLY A 192 -34.99 -1.13 24.62
C GLY A 192 -34.03 -1.99 23.79
N ALA A 193 -33.64 -1.56 22.59
CA ALA A 193 -32.61 -2.24 21.77
C ALA A 193 -31.22 -1.70 22.11
N TYR A 194 -30.77 -1.94 23.34
CA TYR A 194 -29.57 -1.30 23.92
C TYR A 194 -28.29 -1.64 23.17
N SER A 195 -28.05 -2.92 22.86
CA SER A 195 -26.82 -3.37 22.18
C SER A 195 -26.66 -2.75 20.78
N ILE A 196 -27.68 -2.86 19.93
CA ILE A 196 -27.67 -2.33 18.56
C ILE A 196 -27.64 -0.80 18.57
N GLY A 197 -28.46 -0.18 19.43
CA GLY A 197 -28.53 1.28 19.56
C GLY A 197 -27.20 1.86 20.03
N PHE A 198 -26.56 1.25 21.04
CA PHE A 198 -25.24 1.65 21.53
C PHE A 198 -24.17 1.58 20.43
N LEU A 199 -24.09 0.47 19.70
CA LEU A 199 -23.12 0.30 18.61
C LEU A 199 -23.36 1.33 17.48
N ALA A 200 -24.62 1.59 17.11
CA ALA A 200 -24.96 2.57 16.10
C ALA A 200 -24.53 3.99 16.51
N VAL A 201 -24.79 4.39 17.75
CA VAL A 201 -24.35 5.69 18.30
C VAL A 201 -22.81 5.77 18.35
N LEU A 202 -22.15 4.71 18.81
CA LEU A 202 -20.70 4.66 18.92
C LEU A 202 -20.01 4.76 17.54
N TYR A 203 -20.47 3.99 16.55
CA TYR A 203 -19.90 4.04 15.20
C TYR A 203 -20.16 5.36 14.49
N SER A 204 -21.38 5.89 14.58
CA SER A 204 -21.72 7.18 13.94
C SER A 204 -20.98 8.35 14.57
N SER A 205 -20.92 8.43 15.91
CA SER A 205 -20.18 9.48 16.61
C SER A 205 -18.68 9.43 16.31
N ALA A 206 -18.05 8.24 16.38
CA ALA A 206 -16.65 8.05 16.02
C ALA A 206 -16.38 8.35 14.54
N SER A 207 -17.30 8.00 13.64
CA SER A 207 -17.18 8.33 12.22
C SER A 207 -17.34 9.83 11.96
N LEU A 208 -18.18 10.53 12.70
CA LEU A 208 -18.35 11.98 12.59
C LEU A 208 -17.10 12.73 13.07
N THR A 209 -16.54 12.34 14.22
CA THR A 209 -15.31 12.96 14.74
C THR A 209 -14.13 12.71 13.79
N ALA A 210 -13.97 11.47 13.30
CA ALA A 210 -12.96 11.16 12.31
C ALA A 210 -13.16 11.95 11.00
N SER A 211 -14.41 12.07 10.51
CA SER A 211 -14.73 12.87 9.31
C SER A 211 -14.37 14.35 9.48
N TYR A 212 -14.56 14.90 10.69
CA TYR A 212 -14.17 16.28 11.01
C TYR A 212 -12.65 16.47 10.95
N ILE A 213 -11.88 15.54 11.53
CA ILE A 213 -10.41 15.59 11.54
C ILE A 213 -9.84 15.52 10.11
N ILE A 214 -10.41 14.68 9.24
CA ILE A 214 -9.89 14.47 7.88
C ILE A 214 -10.43 15.47 6.86
N ARG A 215 -11.23 16.47 7.27
CA ARG A 215 -11.98 17.35 6.36
C ARG A 215 -11.14 17.99 5.24
N GLY A 216 -9.93 18.44 5.57
CA GLY A 216 -9.00 19.06 4.62
C GLY A 216 -8.20 18.08 3.76
N TYR A 217 -8.24 16.79 4.09
CA TYR A 217 -7.41 15.73 3.50
C TYR A 217 -8.24 14.67 2.75
N ALA A 218 -9.56 14.75 2.82
CA ALA A 218 -10.44 13.76 2.23
C ALA A 218 -10.50 13.88 0.71
N ARG A 219 -10.24 12.75 0.04
CA ARG A 219 -10.24 12.62 -1.40
C ARG A 219 -11.03 11.41 -1.86
N ARG A 220 -11.47 11.45 -3.12
CA ARG A 220 -12.12 10.33 -3.79
C ARG A 220 -11.18 9.72 -4.81
N VAL A 221 -11.36 8.41 -4.98
CA VAL A 221 -10.68 7.60 -6.00
C VAL A 221 -11.74 7.03 -6.89
N ASP A 222 -11.63 7.36 -8.17
CA ASP A 222 -12.44 6.76 -9.21
C ASP A 222 -11.75 5.49 -9.72
N GLY A 223 -12.52 4.40 -9.82
CA GLY A 223 -12.03 3.10 -10.25
C GLY A 223 -11.85 2.09 -9.12
N GLU A 224 -11.35 0.92 -9.52
CA GLU A 224 -11.05 -0.20 -8.63
C GLU A 224 -9.66 -0.04 -8.01
N MET A 225 -9.54 -0.39 -6.74
CA MET A 225 -8.30 -0.30 -5.99
C MET A 225 -7.83 -1.70 -5.56
N TYR A 226 -6.59 -2.03 -5.92
CA TYR A 226 -5.93 -3.27 -5.54
C TYR A 226 -4.63 -2.98 -4.81
N VAL A 227 -4.35 -3.74 -3.75
CA VAL A 227 -3.12 -3.65 -2.97
C VAL A 227 -2.35 -4.97 -3.04
N LEU A 228 -1.02 -4.88 -3.01
CA LEU A 228 -0.17 -6.05 -2.90
C LEU A 228 -0.41 -6.75 -1.56
N LYS A 229 -0.88 -8.00 -1.61
CA LYS A 229 -1.07 -8.86 -0.42
C LYS A 229 0.10 -9.79 -0.16
N GLY A 230 0.87 -10.12 -1.20
CA GLY A 230 2.02 -11.01 -1.06
C GLY A 230 2.90 -10.99 -2.29
N ASN A 231 4.18 -11.28 -2.09
CA ASN A 231 5.16 -11.38 -3.15
C ASN A 231 5.73 -12.81 -3.18
N GLU A 232 5.25 -13.62 -4.11
CA GLU A 232 5.75 -14.97 -4.36
C GLU A 232 7.00 -14.98 -5.24
N SER A 233 7.23 -13.92 -6.02
CA SER A 233 8.41 -13.81 -6.90
C SER A 233 9.72 -13.82 -6.11
N MET A 234 9.69 -13.34 -4.86
CA MET A 234 10.82 -13.40 -3.92
C MET A 234 11.34 -14.83 -3.70
N TYR A 235 10.46 -15.84 -3.78
CA TYR A 235 10.78 -17.23 -3.49
C TYR A 235 11.18 -18.04 -4.74
N THR A 236 11.37 -17.35 -5.86
CA THR A 236 11.74 -17.97 -7.14
C THR A 236 13.10 -17.47 -7.59
N GLU A 237 13.85 -18.30 -8.32
CA GLU A 237 15.09 -17.92 -9.00
C GLU A 237 14.87 -17.97 -10.53
N PRO A 238 14.18 -16.96 -11.10
CA PRO A 238 13.97 -16.93 -12.53
C PRO A 238 15.30 -16.67 -13.25
N SER A 239 15.48 -17.31 -14.41
CA SER A 239 16.60 -17.00 -15.31
C SER A 239 16.49 -15.57 -15.85
N TYR A 240 17.59 -15.03 -16.38
CA TYR A 240 17.56 -13.70 -17.03
C TYR A 240 16.59 -13.65 -18.22
N GLU A 241 16.45 -14.76 -18.95
CA GLU A 241 15.49 -14.86 -20.07
C GLU A 241 14.04 -14.88 -19.60
N GLU A 242 13.74 -15.56 -18.51
CA GLU A 242 12.41 -15.52 -17.89
C GLU A 242 12.05 -14.13 -17.38
N LEU A 243 12.98 -13.46 -16.71
CA LEU A 243 12.76 -12.08 -16.25
C LEU A 243 12.52 -11.14 -17.43
N TYR A 244 13.30 -11.29 -18.49
CA TYR A 244 13.20 -10.47 -19.69
C TYR A 244 11.89 -10.69 -20.44
N SER A 245 11.48 -11.95 -20.64
CA SER A 245 10.21 -12.27 -21.32
C SER A 245 9.00 -11.76 -20.54
N ARG A 246 8.98 -11.92 -19.21
CA ARG A 246 7.93 -11.36 -18.33
C ARG A 246 7.90 -9.83 -18.39
N ALA A 247 9.06 -9.18 -18.41
CA ALA A 247 9.16 -7.73 -18.50
C ALA A 247 8.64 -7.20 -19.85
N ARG A 248 8.98 -7.87 -20.97
CA ARG A 248 8.46 -7.51 -22.31
C ARG A 248 6.95 -7.64 -22.38
N TRP A 249 6.43 -8.77 -21.90
CA TRP A 249 5.00 -9.00 -21.88
C TRP A 249 4.27 -7.95 -21.02
N LEU A 250 4.80 -7.62 -19.84
CA LEU A 250 4.23 -6.58 -18.98
C LEU A 250 4.31 -5.19 -19.62
N PHE A 251 5.40 -4.89 -20.33
CA PHE A 251 5.56 -3.65 -21.09
C PHE A 251 4.52 -3.52 -22.21
N GLU A 252 4.33 -4.57 -23.01
CA GLU A 252 3.29 -4.62 -24.06
C GLU A 252 1.89 -4.45 -23.48
N LEU A 253 1.60 -5.16 -22.38
CA LEU A 253 0.32 -5.03 -21.68
C LEU A 253 0.11 -3.60 -21.20
N VAL A 254 1.06 -3.02 -20.47
CA VAL A 254 0.97 -1.64 -19.96
C VAL A 254 0.73 -0.63 -21.08
N ASN A 255 1.37 -0.81 -22.24
CA ASN A 255 1.19 0.08 -23.38
C ASN A 255 -0.18 -0.09 -24.06
N SER A 256 -0.81 -1.27 -23.96
CA SER A 256 -2.16 -1.51 -24.50
C SER A 256 -3.29 -0.90 -23.67
N LEU A 257 -3.02 -0.53 -22.41
CA LEU A 257 -4.02 0.00 -21.47
C LEU A 257 -4.17 1.52 -21.61
N SER A 258 -5.36 2.03 -21.34
CA SER A 258 -5.70 3.42 -21.63
C SER A 258 -5.50 4.37 -20.44
N SER A 259 -5.76 3.92 -19.21
CA SER A 259 -5.61 4.76 -18.02
C SER A 259 -5.48 3.97 -16.71
N PHE A 260 -4.35 4.10 -16.02
CA PHE A 260 -4.17 3.52 -14.70
C PHE A 260 -3.13 4.30 -13.89
N THR A 261 -3.17 4.13 -12.58
CA THR A 261 -2.13 4.62 -11.68
C THR A 261 -1.60 3.49 -10.84
N MET A 262 -0.29 3.31 -10.84
CA MET A 262 0.43 2.40 -9.97
C MET A 262 1.28 3.22 -9.01
N ILE A 263 1.09 3.04 -7.71
CA ILE A 263 1.89 3.66 -6.67
C ILE A 263 2.71 2.55 -6.02
N MET A 264 4.02 2.68 -6.07
CA MET A 264 4.96 1.69 -5.55
C MET A 264 5.84 2.35 -4.50
N ARG A 265 5.83 1.83 -3.29
CA ARG A 265 6.78 2.24 -2.26
C ARG A 265 7.80 1.15 -2.04
N PHE A 266 9.07 1.58 -2.01
CA PHE A 266 10.22 0.75 -1.75
C PHE A 266 11.12 1.43 -0.72
N GLU A 267 11.69 0.59 0.14
CA GLU A 267 12.59 0.99 1.21
C GLU A 267 13.60 -0.14 1.42
N LYS A 268 14.85 0.19 1.75
CA LYS A 268 15.84 -0.83 2.10
C LYS A 268 15.39 -1.55 3.35
N ALA A 269 15.31 -2.88 3.29
CA ALA A 269 14.93 -3.67 4.46
C ALA A 269 16.01 -3.55 5.55
N PRO A 270 15.62 -3.37 6.82
CA PRO A 270 16.55 -3.45 7.93
C PRO A 270 17.28 -4.79 7.98
N ALA A 271 18.51 -4.80 8.48
CA ALA A 271 19.35 -6.00 8.53
C ALA A 271 18.70 -7.19 9.27
N TYR A 272 17.87 -6.92 10.30
CA TYR A 272 17.18 -7.97 11.04
C TYR A 272 16.16 -8.75 10.21
N VAL A 273 15.68 -8.20 9.09
CA VAL A 273 14.68 -8.87 8.24
C VAL A 273 15.26 -10.14 7.62
N GLY A 274 16.52 -10.11 7.16
CA GLY A 274 17.21 -11.31 6.65
C GLY A 274 17.28 -12.42 7.69
N VAL A 275 17.72 -12.09 8.92
CA VAL A 275 17.79 -13.03 10.05
C VAL A 275 16.41 -13.58 10.43
N THR A 276 15.36 -12.75 10.31
CA THR A 276 13.99 -13.19 10.61
C THR A 276 13.48 -14.18 9.57
N LEU A 277 13.81 -13.99 8.29
CA LEU A 277 13.46 -14.93 7.22
C LEU A 277 14.17 -16.27 7.40
N GLU A 278 15.45 -16.24 7.76
CA GLU A 278 16.25 -17.42 8.06
C GLU A 278 15.66 -18.22 9.23
N ARG A 279 15.42 -17.57 10.38
CA ARG A 279 14.77 -18.21 11.54
C ARG A 279 13.41 -18.81 11.19
N ARG A 280 12.64 -18.13 10.34
CA ARG A 280 11.34 -18.62 9.86
C ARG A 280 11.50 -19.86 8.96
N ALA A 281 12.50 -19.88 8.08
CA ALA A 281 12.78 -21.04 7.24
C ALA A 281 13.13 -22.26 8.10
N PHE A 282 14.06 -22.11 9.06
CA PHE A 282 14.45 -23.17 9.99
C PHE A 282 13.27 -23.67 10.83
N SER A 283 12.50 -22.78 11.45
CA SER A 283 11.34 -23.18 12.25
C SER A 283 10.28 -23.92 11.42
N LEU A 284 10.07 -23.52 10.16
CA LEU A 284 9.16 -24.23 9.26
C LEU A 284 9.71 -25.60 8.88
N TYR A 285 11.02 -25.71 8.64
CA TYR A 285 11.69 -26.96 8.33
C TYR A 285 11.58 -27.95 9.50
N GLU A 286 11.91 -27.54 10.73
CA GLU A 286 11.79 -28.38 11.93
C GLU A 286 10.36 -28.89 12.14
N ARG A 287 9.36 -28.00 12.01
CA ARG A 287 7.95 -28.40 12.06
C ARG A 287 7.59 -29.35 10.93
N ALA A 288 8.11 -29.12 9.74
CA ALA A 288 7.83 -30.00 8.60
C ALA A 288 8.36 -31.42 8.85
N THR A 289 9.57 -31.54 9.40
CA THR A 289 10.17 -32.83 9.77
C THR A 289 9.44 -33.49 10.93
N ALA A 290 9.07 -32.72 11.97
CA ALA A 290 8.35 -33.25 13.12
C ALA A 290 6.93 -33.77 12.78
N PHE A 291 6.25 -33.13 11.84
CA PHE A 291 4.90 -33.50 11.39
C PHE A 291 4.86 -34.27 10.07
N ASP A 292 6.02 -34.65 9.53
CA ASP A 292 6.19 -35.30 8.22
C ASP A 292 5.36 -34.64 7.09
N LYS A 293 5.44 -33.31 7.00
CA LYS A 293 4.60 -32.51 6.10
C LYS A 293 5.41 -31.89 4.96
N LEU A 294 5.42 -32.57 3.81
CA LEU A 294 6.11 -32.14 2.59
C LEU A 294 5.77 -30.72 2.14
N SER A 295 4.50 -30.28 2.26
CA SER A 295 4.10 -28.92 1.89
C SER A 295 4.82 -27.84 2.72
N LEU A 296 5.18 -28.15 3.97
CA LEU A 296 5.94 -27.25 4.83
C LEU A 296 7.42 -27.29 4.49
N MET A 297 7.97 -28.46 4.15
CA MET A 297 9.35 -28.57 3.66
C MET A 297 9.58 -27.74 2.40
N VAL A 298 8.71 -27.86 1.39
CA VAL A 298 8.79 -27.07 0.15
C VAL A 298 8.71 -25.57 0.44
N ARG A 299 7.87 -25.17 1.40
CA ARG A 299 7.76 -23.77 1.81
C ARG A 299 9.02 -23.27 2.53
N ALA A 300 9.64 -24.11 3.37
CA ALA A 300 10.89 -23.79 4.05
C ALA A 300 12.03 -23.61 3.02
N ASP A 301 12.18 -24.55 2.08
CA ASP A 301 13.18 -24.50 1.01
C ASP A 301 13.07 -23.21 0.17
N ARG A 302 11.84 -22.85 -0.21
CA ARG A 302 11.54 -21.59 -0.93
C ARG A 302 11.99 -20.34 -0.18
N ILE A 303 11.79 -20.30 1.14
CA ILE A 303 12.24 -19.16 1.96
C ILE A 303 13.77 -19.19 2.10
N LEU A 304 14.35 -20.38 2.25
CA LEU A 304 15.79 -20.56 2.37
C LEU A 304 16.53 -20.08 1.11
N LYS A 305 16.02 -20.37 -0.09
CA LYS A 305 16.55 -19.81 -1.35
C LYS A 305 16.56 -18.28 -1.37
N ALA A 306 15.49 -17.65 -0.89
CA ALA A 306 15.45 -16.18 -0.78
C ALA A 306 16.51 -15.64 0.21
N VAL A 307 16.78 -16.39 1.28
CA VAL A 307 17.83 -16.10 2.27
C VAL A 307 19.23 -16.27 1.68
N GLU A 308 19.46 -17.34 0.91
CA GLU A 308 20.73 -17.60 0.22
C GLU A 308 21.06 -16.49 -0.80
N ARG A 309 20.06 -16.02 -1.57
CA ARG A 309 20.23 -14.86 -2.45
C ARG A 309 20.68 -13.61 -1.70
N HIS A 310 20.13 -13.39 -0.51
CA HIS A 310 20.51 -12.24 0.31
C HIS A 310 21.92 -12.37 0.88
N PHE A 311 22.25 -13.49 1.54
CA PHE A 311 23.53 -13.64 2.24
C PHE A 311 24.69 -14.05 1.34
N HIS A 312 24.47 -14.96 0.39
CA HIS A 312 25.52 -15.48 -0.51
C HIS A 312 25.66 -14.64 -1.77
N ARG A 313 24.56 -14.27 -2.43
CA ARG A 313 24.60 -13.44 -3.66
C ARG A 313 24.58 -11.93 -3.39
N ARG A 314 24.50 -11.52 -2.11
CA ARG A 314 24.49 -10.12 -1.66
C ARG A 314 23.39 -9.29 -2.31
N GLU A 315 22.25 -9.90 -2.62
CA GLU A 315 21.09 -9.17 -3.12
C GLU A 315 20.47 -8.33 -2.01
N SER A 316 20.12 -7.08 -2.32
CA SER A 316 19.50 -6.17 -1.36
C SER A 316 18.03 -6.56 -1.13
N LEU A 317 17.67 -6.76 0.14
CA LEU A 317 16.27 -6.95 0.52
C LEU A 317 15.57 -5.60 0.59
N LEU A 318 14.39 -5.51 -0.03
CA LEU A 318 13.57 -4.32 -0.05
C LEU A 318 12.21 -4.60 0.59
N LEU A 319 11.73 -3.66 1.40
CA LEU A 319 10.35 -3.60 1.78
C LEU A 319 9.58 -2.96 0.63
N PHE A 320 8.65 -3.72 0.05
CA PHE A 320 7.90 -3.32 -1.13
C PHE A 320 6.40 -3.33 -0.86
N SER A 321 5.73 -2.26 -1.25
CA SER A 321 4.27 -2.14 -1.20
C SER A 321 3.78 -1.49 -2.49
N MET A 322 2.64 -1.94 -3.00
CA MET A 322 2.09 -1.46 -4.26
C MET A 322 0.58 -1.25 -4.13
N LEU A 323 0.11 -0.14 -4.67
CA LEU A 323 -1.29 0.18 -4.90
C LEU A 323 -1.54 0.34 -6.40
N LEU A 324 -2.60 -0.29 -6.89
CA LEU A 324 -3.09 -0.13 -8.26
C LEU A 324 -4.47 0.52 -8.23
N ILE A 325 -4.64 1.58 -9.00
CA ILE A 325 -5.91 2.29 -9.20
C ILE A 325 -6.19 2.30 -10.70
N ALA A 326 -7.29 1.71 -11.15
CA ALA A 326 -7.64 1.71 -12.57
C ALA A 326 -9.15 1.47 -12.79
N PRO A 327 -9.70 1.80 -13.97
CA PRO A 327 -11.02 1.33 -14.39
C PRO A 327 -11.11 -0.19 -14.33
N LYS A 328 -12.30 -0.73 -14.03
CA LYS A 328 -12.51 -2.16 -13.75
C LYS A 328 -11.84 -3.11 -14.76
N ARG A 329 -11.97 -2.85 -16.07
CA ARG A 329 -11.37 -3.69 -17.13
C ARG A 329 -9.85 -3.72 -17.04
N GLU A 330 -9.22 -2.56 -16.91
CA GLU A 330 -7.77 -2.42 -16.87
C GLU A 330 -7.19 -2.93 -15.54
N ALA A 331 -7.91 -2.69 -14.44
CA ALA A 331 -7.55 -3.19 -13.13
C ALA A 331 -7.49 -4.72 -13.08
N LEU A 332 -8.44 -5.40 -13.73
CA LEU A 332 -8.44 -6.87 -13.83
C LEU A 332 -7.29 -7.38 -14.69
N ALA A 333 -7.01 -6.74 -15.83
CA ALA A 333 -5.90 -7.11 -16.69
C ALA A 333 -4.55 -6.96 -15.96
N LEU A 334 -4.29 -5.80 -15.34
CA LEU A 334 -3.07 -5.56 -14.57
C LEU A 334 -2.96 -6.48 -13.35
N ARG A 335 -4.06 -6.72 -12.63
CA ARG A 335 -4.07 -7.70 -11.54
C ARG A 335 -3.60 -9.07 -12.03
N SER A 336 -4.20 -9.57 -13.11
CA SER A 336 -3.84 -10.89 -13.64
C SER A 336 -2.36 -10.95 -14.05
N ALA A 337 -1.83 -9.86 -14.59
CA ALA A 337 -0.44 -9.77 -14.99
C ALA A 337 0.54 -9.71 -13.83
N LEU A 338 0.21 -8.95 -12.79
CA LEU A 338 0.98 -8.91 -11.56
C LEU A 338 0.92 -10.27 -10.84
N ASP A 339 -0.24 -10.93 -10.81
CA ASP A 339 -0.38 -12.27 -10.23
C ASP A 339 0.51 -13.29 -10.98
N VAL A 340 0.60 -13.24 -12.31
CA VAL A 340 1.52 -14.07 -13.12
C VAL A 340 2.99 -13.75 -12.84
N ALA A 341 3.32 -12.47 -12.60
CA ALA A 341 4.65 -12.06 -12.17
C ALA A 341 4.99 -12.50 -10.73
N GLY A 342 4.06 -13.14 -10.01
CA GLY A 342 4.22 -13.56 -8.62
C GLY A 342 3.89 -12.47 -7.60
N LEU A 343 3.25 -11.38 -8.01
CA LEU A 343 2.78 -10.29 -7.16
C LEU A 343 1.28 -10.45 -6.91
N ARG A 344 0.91 -11.06 -5.78
CA ARG A 344 -0.49 -11.34 -5.45
C ARG A 344 -1.24 -10.06 -5.08
N MET A 345 -2.12 -9.61 -5.96
CA MET A 345 -2.93 -8.41 -5.75
C MET A 345 -4.30 -8.76 -5.17
N GLY A 346 -4.71 -8.04 -4.13
CA GLY A 346 -6.02 -8.18 -3.51
C GLY A 346 -6.83 -6.89 -3.58
N ARG A 347 -8.14 -7.01 -3.78
CA ARG A 347 -9.05 -5.86 -3.75
C ARG A 347 -9.03 -5.20 -2.38
N CYS A 348 -8.96 -3.88 -2.33
CA CYS A 348 -9.04 -3.12 -1.08
C CYS A 348 -10.49 -2.99 -0.62
N LEU A 349 -10.82 -3.58 0.52
CA LEU A 349 -12.09 -3.34 1.20
C LEU A 349 -12.06 -1.99 1.93
N LEU A 350 -10.97 -1.73 2.66
CA LEU A 350 -10.66 -0.43 3.27
C LEU A 350 -9.59 0.23 2.43
N ARG A 351 -9.84 1.44 1.94
CA ARG A 351 -8.94 2.12 1.02
C ARG A 351 -7.90 2.96 1.75
N ALA A 352 -8.23 3.56 2.89
CA ALA A 352 -7.35 4.43 3.67
C ALA A 352 -6.08 3.71 4.14
N PRO A 353 -6.15 2.51 4.78
CA PRO A 353 -4.94 1.82 5.21
C PRO A 353 -4.02 1.43 4.04
N ALA A 354 -4.62 1.03 2.92
CA ALA A 354 -3.87 0.69 1.71
C ALA A 354 -3.13 1.91 1.14
N VAL A 355 -3.81 3.06 1.03
CA VAL A 355 -3.20 4.30 0.56
C VAL A 355 -2.08 4.75 1.50
N TRP A 356 -2.29 4.66 2.81
CA TRP A 356 -1.31 5.13 3.80
C TRP A 356 -0.07 4.25 3.85
N SER A 357 -0.25 2.92 3.78
CA SER A 357 0.88 1.98 3.74
C SER A 357 1.82 2.27 2.56
N VAL A 358 1.26 2.59 1.40
CA VAL A 358 2.01 2.83 0.16
C VAL A 358 2.56 4.26 0.10
N LEU A 359 1.91 5.25 0.71
CA LEU A 359 2.42 6.64 0.72
C LEU A 359 3.43 6.94 1.83
N GLY A 360 3.81 5.95 2.65
CA GLY A 360 4.88 6.14 3.63
C GLY A 360 4.50 6.97 4.84
N LEU A 361 3.20 7.05 5.15
CA LEU A 361 2.68 7.78 6.29
C LEU A 361 2.66 6.92 7.55
N PRO A 362 2.85 7.52 8.75
CA PRO A 362 2.79 6.81 10.02
C PRO A 362 1.42 6.18 10.30
#